data_AF-B0W7N4-F1
#
_entry.id   AF-B0W7N4-F1
#
_cell.length_a   1.000
_cell.length_b   1.000
_cell.length_c   1.000
_cell.angle_alpha   90.00
_cell.angle_beta   90.00
_cell.angle_gamma   90.00
#
_symmetry.space_group_name_H-M   'P 1'
#
loop_
_entity.id
_entity.type
_entity.pdbx_description
1 polymer ?
#
loop_
_entity_poly.entity_id
_entity_poly.type
_entity_poly.pdbx_seq_one_letter_code
_entity_poly.pdbx_strand_id
1 'polypeptide(L)'
;MSAPAVVAHTKRVCTLYKKALRNLEAWYDRRYIYRYHATILRARFDQHKAERDPAVIAQLVADGEREVFEKQHFQPKKFCKPPCPDKKKSD
;
A
#
# COMPACT_ATOMS: atom_id res chain seq x y z
N MET A 1 26.02 -0.13 -4.78
CA MET A 1 24.91 -0.06 -3.80
C MET A 1 25.08 -1.23 -2.83
N SER A 2 25.26 -0.98 -1.52
CA SER A 2 25.42 -2.09 -0.57
C SER A 2 24.12 -2.90 -0.46
N ALA A 3 24.24 -4.24 -0.31
CA ALA A 3 23.10 -5.16 -0.23
C ALA A 3 21.98 -4.74 0.76
N PRO A 4 22.25 -4.24 1.98
CA PRO A 4 21.18 -3.85 2.91
C PRO A 4 20.35 -2.64 2.43
N ALA A 5 20.96 -1.70 1.71
CA ALA A 5 20.26 -0.51 1.22
C ALA A 5 19.21 -0.85 0.13
N VAL A 6 19.53 -1.82 -0.73
CA VAL A 6 18.60 -2.32 -1.77
C VAL A 6 17.41 -3.04 -1.12
N VAL A 7 17.66 -3.87 -0.09
CA VAL A 7 16.60 -4.56 0.64
C VAL A 7 15.69 -3.57 1.38
N ALA A 8 16.24 -2.50 1.94
CA ALA A 8 15.43 -1.45 2.58
C ALA A 8 14.52 -0.73 1.57
N HIS A 9 15.06 -0.39 0.40
CA HIS A 9 14.32 0.28 -0.66
C HIS A 9 13.16 -0.58 -1.20
N THR A 10 13.45 -1.84 -1.55
CA THR A 10 12.42 -2.77 -2.05
C THR A 10 11.29 -2.98 -1.04
N LYS A 11 11.61 -3.14 0.26
CA LYS A 11 10.62 -3.23 1.34
C LYS A 11 9.76 -1.96 1.45
N ARG A 12 10.35 -0.78 1.30
CA ARG A 12 9.63 0.51 1.33
C ARG A 12 8.62 0.59 0.18
N VAL A 13 9.04 0.29 -1.04
CA VAL A 13 8.17 0.27 -2.24
C VAL A 13 7.04 -0.76 -2.08
N CYS A 14 7.35 -1.97 -1.63
CA CYS A 14 6.33 -3.02 -1.39
C CYS A 14 5.32 -2.61 -0.31
N THR A 15 5.79 -1.92 0.73
CA THR A 15 4.92 -1.41 1.81
C THR A 15 4.01 -0.30 1.29
N LEU A 16 4.54 0.63 0.48
CA LEU A 16 3.76 1.68 -0.17
C LEU A 16 2.68 1.09 -1.07
N TYR A 17 3.03 0.13 -1.94
CA TYR A 17 2.08 -0.55 -2.81
C TYR A 17 0.97 -1.25 -2.01
N LYS A 18 1.32 -1.95 -0.93
CA LYS A 18 0.35 -2.60 -0.04
C LYS A 18 -0.59 -1.59 0.62
N LYS A 19 -0.08 -0.46 1.11
CA LYS A 19 -0.89 0.61 1.71
C LYS A 19 -1.88 1.19 0.69
N ALA A 20 -1.41 1.51 -0.51
CA ALA A 20 -2.24 2.02 -1.59
C ALA A 20 -3.38 1.05 -1.96
N LEU A 21 -3.10 -0.25 -2.10
CA LEU A 21 -4.14 -1.26 -2.36
C LEU A 21 -5.17 -1.37 -1.24
N ARG A 22 -4.74 -1.37 0.03
CA ARG A 22 -5.68 -1.43 1.16
C ARG A 22 -6.54 -0.18 1.27
N ASN A 23 -5.99 0.96 0.88
CA ASN A 23 -6.74 2.21 0.81
C ASN A 23 -7.80 2.15 -0.31
N LEU A 24 -7.45 1.67 -1.51
CA LEU A 24 -8.40 1.45 -2.60
C LEU A 24 -9.50 0.46 -2.20
N GLU A 25 -9.16 -0.62 -1.49
CA GLU A 25 -10.13 -1.59 -0.99
C GLU A 25 -11.09 -1.01 0.06
N ALA A 26 -10.68 0.05 0.76
CA ALA A 26 -11.55 0.75 1.72
C ALA A 26 -12.52 1.72 1.04
N TRP A 27 -12.11 2.35 -0.07
CA TRP A 27 -12.98 3.24 -0.86
C TRP A 27 -13.97 2.50 -1.77
N TYR A 28 -13.56 1.35 -2.33
CA TYR A 28 -14.39 0.61 -3.28
C TYR A 28 -14.92 -0.69 -2.68
N ASP A 29 -16.18 -0.67 -2.23
CA ASP A 29 -16.85 -1.85 -1.67
C ASP A 29 -17.01 -2.97 -2.71
N ARG A 30 -17.32 -2.60 -3.95
CA ARG A 30 -17.59 -3.55 -5.03
C ARG A 30 -16.28 -4.12 -5.60
N ARG A 31 -16.16 -5.45 -5.57
CA ARG A 31 -14.94 -6.19 -5.94
C ARG A 31 -14.43 -5.90 -7.36
N TYR A 32 -15.33 -5.76 -8.34
CA TYR A 32 -14.96 -5.54 -9.74
C TYR A 32 -14.38 -4.13 -9.97
N ILE A 33 -14.97 -3.11 -9.32
CA ILE A 33 -14.48 -1.72 -9.37
C ILE A 33 -13.09 -1.65 -8.72
N TYR A 34 -12.95 -2.26 -7.53
CA TYR A 34 -11.64 -2.36 -6.87
C TYR A 34 -10.59 -3.02 -7.79
N ARG A 35 -10.92 -4.15 -8.43
CA ARG A 35 -9.96 -4.86 -9.32
C ARG A 35 -9.52 -3.99 -10.49
N TYR A 36 -10.43 -3.23 -11.09
CA TYR A 36 -10.10 -2.30 -12.17
C TYR A 36 -9.11 -1.21 -11.71
N HIS A 37 -9.35 -0.58 -10.55
CA HIS A 37 -8.42 0.41 -10.03
C HIS A 37 -7.09 -0.20 -9.57
N ALA A 38 -7.11 -1.42 -9.02
CA ALA A 38 -5.90 -2.13 -8.60
C ALA A 38 -4.98 -2.46 -9.78
N THR A 39 -5.52 -2.82 -10.95
CA THR A 39 -4.71 -3.07 -12.16
C THR A 39 -4.11 -1.78 -12.71
N ILE A 40 -4.86 -0.68 -12.71
CA ILE A 40 -4.34 0.65 -13.08
C ILE A 40 -3.19 1.06 -12.16
N LEU A 41 -3.37 0.89 -10.84
CA LEU A 41 -2.32 1.16 -9.87
C LEU A 41 -1.08 0.30 -10.16
N ARG A 42 -1.25 -1.00 -10.42
CA ARG A 42 -0.13 -1.90 -10.75
C ARG A 42 0.61 -1.43 -12.01
N ALA A 43 -0.12 -1.03 -13.05
CA ALA A 43 0.47 -0.52 -14.29
C ALA A 43 1.34 0.72 -14.05
N ARG A 44 0.90 1.67 -13.20
CA ARG A 44 1.72 2.84 -12.80
C ARG A 44 3.04 2.43 -12.14
N PHE A 45 3.00 1.45 -11.24
CA PHE A 45 4.23 0.95 -10.61
C PHE A 45 5.16 0.23 -11.60
N ASP A 46 4.59 -0.49 -12.57
CA ASP A 46 5.38 -1.19 -13.58
C ASP A 46 6.03 -0.25 -14.60
N GLN A 47 5.42 0.90 -14.90
CA GLN A 47 6.01 1.95 -15.75
C GLN A 47 7.34 2.46 -15.18
N HIS A 48 7.44 2.63 -13.87
CA HIS A 48 8.64 3.17 -13.20
C HIS A 48 9.60 2.08 -12.69
N LYS A 49 9.39 0.80 -13.06
CA LYS A 49 10.23 -0.31 -12.59
C LYS A 49 11.66 -0.28 -13.12
N ALA A 50 11.87 0.32 -14.30
CA ALA A 50 13.16 0.35 -14.99
C ALA A 50 13.99 1.61 -14.68
N GLU A 51 13.49 2.51 -13.82
CA GLU A 51 14.20 3.72 -13.43
C GLU A 51 15.48 3.37 -12.66
N ARG A 52 16.58 4.05 -12.99
CA ARG A 52 17.91 3.81 -12.39
C ARG A 52 18.42 4.96 -11.55
N ASP A 53 17.89 6.16 -11.75
CA ASP A 53 18.33 7.35 -11.03
C ASP A 53 17.79 7.32 -9.58
N PRO A 54 18.67 7.24 -8.55
CA PRO A 54 18.24 7.21 -7.16
C PRO A 54 17.50 8.49 -6.71
N ALA A 55 17.78 9.65 -7.31
CA ALA A 55 17.12 10.91 -6.95
C ALA A 55 15.64 10.89 -7.38
N VAL A 56 15.39 10.48 -8.64
CA VAL A 56 14.04 10.33 -9.19
C VAL A 56 13.28 9.25 -8.44
N ILE A 57 13.91 8.12 -8.15
CA ILE A 57 13.28 7.04 -7.36
C ILE A 57 12.84 7.54 -5.98
N ALA A 58 13.68 8.33 -5.30
CA ALA A 58 13.35 8.89 -4.00
C ALA A 58 12.16 9.86 -4.07
N GLN A 59 12.13 10.71 -5.10
CA GLN A 59 11.00 11.63 -5.36
C GLN A 59 9.70 10.87 -5.64
N LEU A 60 9.73 9.87 -6.51
CA LEU A 60 8.56 9.03 -6.84
C LEU A 60 7.98 8.33 -5.60
N VAL A 61 8.84 7.82 -4.71
CA VAL A 61 8.40 7.21 -3.45
C VAL A 61 7.79 8.25 -2.51
N ALA A 62 8.39 9.43 -2.39
CA ALA A 62 7.88 10.51 -1.55
C ALA A 62 6.52 11.04 -2.06
N ASP A 63 6.39 11.23 -3.37
CA ASP A 63 5.14 11.66 -4.01
C ASP A 63 4.05 10.60 -3.86
N GLY A 64 4.39 9.32 -3.98
CA GLY A 64 3.45 8.22 -3.73
C GLY A 64 3.02 8.12 -2.27
N GLU A 65 3.93 8.34 -1.32
CA GLU A 65 3.60 8.41 0.11
C GLU A 65 2.65 9.58 0.42
N ARG A 66 2.87 10.75 -0.20
CA ARG A 66 1.97 11.91 -0.12
C ARG A 66 0.59 11.62 -0.72
N GLU A 67 0.54 11.04 -1.93
CA GLU A 67 -0.73 10.68 -2.59
C GLU A 67 -1.56 9.72 -1.74
N VAL A 68 -0.93 8.72 -1.10
CA VAL A 68 -1.61 7.77 -0.21
C VAL A 68 -2.14 8.44 1.05
N PHE A 69 -1.41 9.41 1.60
CA PHE A 69 -1.84 10.17 2.77
C PHE A 69 -3.05 11.07 2.46
N GLU A 70 -2.99 11.83 1.37
CA GLU A 70 -4.07 12.73 0.95
C GLU A 70 -5.36 11.98 0.62
N LYS A 71 -5.24 10.80 -0.01
CA LYS A 71 -6.39 9.99 -0.43
C LYS A 71 -6.79 8.96 0.63
N GLN A 72 -6.29 9.06 1.85
CA GLN A 72 -6.55 8.04 2.88
C GLN A 72 -8.05 7.98 3.23
N HIS A 73 -8.62 6.77 3.23
CA HIS A 73 -10.00 6.56 3.65
C HIS A 73 -10.17 6.92 5.13
N PHE A 74 -11.23 7.65 5.47
CA PHE A 74 -11.49 8.13 6.83
C PHE A 74 -11.51 6.98 7.87
N GLN A 75 -12.00 5.81 7.46
CA GLN A 75 -12.03 4.60 8.28
C GLN A 75 -11.32 3.45 7.56
N PRO A 76 -10.01 3.26 7.76
CA PRO A 76 -9.27 2.21 7.06
C PRO A 76 -9.74 0.81 7.48
N LYS A 77 -9.82 -0.10 6.52
CA LYS A 77 -10.23 -1.49 6.72
C LYS A 77 -9.22 -2.23 7.61
N LYS A 78 -9.65 -2.61 8.82
CA LYS A 78 -8.85 -3.40 9.76
C LYS A 78 -9.36 -4.85 9.74
N PHE A 79 -8.45 -5.80 9.54
CA PHE A 79 -8.78 -7.21 9.67
C PHE A 79 -8.74 -7.59 11.15
N CYS A 80 -9.76 -8.34 11.60
CA CYS A 80 -9.70 -8.95 12.92
C CYS A 80 -8.49 -9.89 12.97
N LYS A 81 -7.69 -9.78 14.03
CA LYS A 81 -6.65 -10.78 14.30
C LYS A 81 -7.34 -12.06 14.79
N PRO A 82 -6.82 -13.26 14.49
CA PRO A 82 -7.33 -14.51 15.06
C PRO A 82 -7.45 -14.40 16.60
N PRO A 83 -8.42 -15.10 17.21
CA PRO A 83 -9.15 -14.64 18.38
C PRO A 83 -8.25 -14.22 19.55
N CYS A 84 -8.47 -12.97 19.99
CA CYS A 84 -8.27 -12.60 21.38
C CYS A 84 -9.26 -13.45 22.19
N PRO A 85 -8.85 -14.12 23.29
CA PRO A 85 -9.77 -14.95 24.07
C PRO A 85 -10.98 -14.11 24.46
N ASP A 86 -12.17 -14.63 24.13
CA ASP A 86 -13.45 -14.02 24.42
C ASP A 86 -13.47 -13.51 25.87
N LYS A 87 -13.78 -12.23 26.07
CA LYS A 87 -14.28 -11.80 27.37
C LYS A 87 -15.56 -12.60 27.61
N LYS A 88 -15.48 -13.65 28.42
CA LYS A 88 -16.64 -14.39 28.92
C LYS A 88 -17.66 -13.36 29.39
N LYS A 89 -18.87 -13.43 28.82
CA LYS A 89 -20.05 -12.80 29.43
C LYS A 89 -20.10 -13.29 30.88
N SER A 90 -19.98 -12.37 31.81
CA SER A 90 -20.32 -12.58 33.20
C SER A 90 -21.83 -12.83 33.26
N ASP A 91 -22.21 -14.07 33.59
CA ASP A 91 -23.48 -14.35 34.25
C ASP A 91 -23.37 -13.94 35.73
#